data_AF-A0A420VFB3-F1
#
_entry.id   AF-A0A420VFB3-F1
#
_cell.length_a   1.000
_cell.length_b   1.000
_cell.length_c   1.000
_cell.angle_alpha   90.00
_cell.angle_beta   90.00
_cell.angle_gamma   90.00
#
_symmetry.space_group_name_H-M   'P 1'
#
loop_
_entity.id
_entity.type
_entity.pdbx_description
1 polymer ?
#
loop_
_entity_poly.entity_id
_entity_poly.type
_entity_poly.pdbx_seq_one_letter_code
_entity_poly.pdbx_strand_id
1 'polypeptide(L)'
;MSLKYVMEVYELLDDLYVTGEDVKSYLEGIDGIGEITVQTVEGKSGSTDFVKVTIPGENGKASGGDAPTLGIIGRLGGIGARPEIKGFVSDGDGALACIAAAAKLLDMTKKGDRLKGDIILTTHVCPTAPTLPHKPVPFMDSPVDISTMNRHEVAEEMEAILSIDTTKGNMIVNHKGFAITPTVKEGYILKVSDDLLHIYMQTTGRLPVTLPITMQDITPYGNGIYHINSILQPAVATKSPVVGVAVTTETAVAGCGTGATHPADIEQIVRFVIEVAKQYGEKKCSFYDQAEFDRLEQLYGKMNHLQTLGNQVRTK
;
A
#
# COMPACT_ATOMS: atom_id res chain seq x y z
N MET A 1 2.13 -15.76 14.72
CA MET A 1 3.26 -14.86 14.41
C MET A 1 3.12 -14.37 12.98
N SER A 2 3.38 -13.09 12.69
CA SER A 2 3.25 -12.52 11.34
C SER A 2 4.21 -13.15 10.33
N LEU A 3 5.44 -13.50 10.75
CA LEU A 3 6.44 -14.18 9.89
C LEU A 3 5.90 -15.47 9.24
N LYS A 4 5.06 -16.23 9.95
CA LYS A 4 4.42 -17.44 9.41
C LYS A 4 3.65 -17.11 8.13
N TYR A 5 2.78 -16.10 8.18
CA TYR A 5 1.93 -15.70 7.05
C TYR A 5 2.76 -15.06 5.94
N VAL A 6 3.82 -14.32 6.27
CA VAL A 6 4.76 -13.84 5.25
C VAL A 6 5.37 -15.01 4.49
N MET A 7 5.84 -16.05 5.17
CA MET A 7 6.44 -17.21 4.49
C MET A 7 5.42 -18.00 3.64
N GLU A 8 4.23 -18.26 4.17
CA GLU A 8 3.18 -18.99 3.45
C GLU A 8 2.69 -18.23 2.20
N VAL A 9 2.44 -16.92 2.34
CA VAL A 9 2.01 -16.08 1.21
C VAL A 9 3.16 -15.91 0.21
N TYR A 10 4.40 -15.81 0.68
CA TYR A 10 5.53 -15.68 -0.23
C TYR A 10 5.69 -16.95 -1.10
N GLU A 11 5.61 -18.13 -0.50
CA GLU A 11 5.61 -19.40 -1.24
C GLU A 11 4.45 -19.47 -2.24
N LEU A 12 3.24 -19.03 -1.85
CA LEU A 12 2.07 -18.98 -2.72
C LEU A 12 2.27 -18.06 -3.93
N LEU A 13 2.85 -16.88 -3.72
CA LEU A 13 3.01 -15.87 -4.77
C LEU A 13 4.23 -16.11 -5.68
N ASP A 14 5.21 -16.92 -5.26
CA ASP A 14 6.36 -17.30 -6.10
C ASP A 14 6.02 -18.42 -7.10
N ASP A 15 4.92 -18.24 -7.84
CA ASP A 15 4.48 -19.12 -8.90
C ASP A 15 4.20 -18.29 -10.17
N LEU A 16 4.52 -18.86 -11.33
CA LEU A 16 4.15 -18.30 -12.64
C LEU A 16 2.63 -18.36 -12.88
N TYR A 17 1.95 -19.34 -12.28
CA TYR A 17 0.54 -19.63 -12.53
C TYR A 17 -0.41 -19.13 -11.44
N VAL A 18 0.12 -18.48 -10.39
CA VAL A 18 -0.72 -17.95 -9.30
C VAL A 18 -1.71 -16.93 -9.84
N THR A 19 -2.95 -17.07 -9.38
CA THR A 19 -4.07 -16.19 -9.67
C THR A 19 -4.60 -15.53 -8.41
N GLY A 20 -5.46 -14.53 -8.57
CA GLY A 20 -6.21 -13.97 -7.44
C GLY A 20 -7.11 -15.00 -6.75
N GLU A 21 -7.62 -16.00 -7.48
CA GLU A 21 -8.44 -17.08 -6.92
C GLU A 21 -7.63 -18.04 -6.03
N ASP A 22 -6.34 -18.25 -6.32
CA ASP A 22 -5.45 -19.01 -5.42
C ASP A 22 -5.22 -18.26 -4.11
N VAL A 23 -5.02 -16.94 -4.19
CA VAL A 23 -4.92 -16.06 -3.00
C VAL A 23 -6.22 -16.09 -2.20
N LYS A 24 -7.38 -15.99 -2.87
CA LYS A 24 -8.68 -16.10 -2.22
C LYS A 24 -8.87 -17.43 -1.52
N SER A 25 -8.56 -18.53 -2.20
CA SER A 25 -8.66 -19.89 -1.66
C SER A 25 -7.78 -20.06 -0.41
N TYR A 26 -6.54 -19.54 -0.44
CA TYR A 26 -5.66 -19.53 0.71
C TYR A 26 -6.24 -18.75 1.90
N LEU A 27 -6.76 -17.54 1.66
CA LEU A 27 -7.32 -16.69 2.70
C LEU A 27 -8.62 -17.25 3.29
N GLU A 28 -9.52 -17.80 2.46
CA GLU A 28 -10.74 -18.49 2.89
C GLU A 28 -10.40 -19.72 3.74
N GLY A 29 -9.33 -20.45 3.38
CA GLY A 29 -8.83 -21.60 4.16
C GLY A 29 -8.35 -21.27 5.57
N ILE A 30 -8.12 -19.98 5.90
CA ILE A 30 -7.82 -19.56 7.27
C ILE A 30 -9.06 -19.71 8.16
N ASP A 31 -10.27 -19.62 7.60
CA ASP A 31 -11.55 -19.74 8.31
C ASP A 31 -11.73 -18.64 9.38
N GLY A 32 -11.47 -17.40 8.97
CA GLY A 32 -11.70 -16.18 9.77
C GLY A 32 -12.94 -15.41 9.32
N ILE A 33 -13.25 -14.31 10.00
CA ILE A 33 -14.37 -13.44 9.65
C ILE A 33 -13.88 -12.38 8.67
N GLY A 34 -14.30 -12.49 7.41
CA GLY A 34 -14.03 -11.49 6.37
C GLY A 34 -14.66 -11.89 5.03
N GLU A 35 -14.71 -10.93 4.12
CA GLU A 35 -15.15 -11.12 2.74
C GLU A 35 -13.94 -10.97 1.81
N ILE A 36 -13.74 -11.93 0.91
CA ILE A 36 -12.64 -11.91 -0.06
C ILE A 36 -13.24 -11.93 -1.47
N THR A 37 -12.94 -10.89 -2.24
CA THR A 37 -13.40 -10.76 -3.63
C THR A 37 -12.21 -10.65 -4.57
N VAL A 38 -12.33 -11.30 -5.72
CA VAL A 38 -11.34 -11.26 -6.79
C VAL A 38 -12.00 -10.72 -8.05
N GLN A 39 -11.30 -9.84 -8.76
CA GLN A 39 -11.75 -9.34 -10.04
C GLN A 39 -10.57 -9.30 -11.03
N THR A 40 -10.66 -10.11 -12.08
CA THR A 40 -9.74 -10.02 -13.21
C THR A 40 -10.05 -8.79 -14.05
N VAL A 41 -9.02 -8.01 -14.35
CA VAL A 41 -9.10 -6.83 -15.21
C VAL A 41 -8.12 -6.98 -16.37
N GLU A 42 -8.62 -6.84 -17.59
CA GLU A 42 -7.82 -6.86 -18.80
C GLU A 42 -7.24 -5.48 -19.10
N GLY A 43 -5.97 -5.45 -19.47
CA GLY A 43 -5.25 -4.29 -19.93
C GLY A 43 -4.59 -4.53 -21.28
N LYS A 44 -3.86 -3.54 -21.80
CA LYS A 44 -3.26 -3.64 -23.14
C LYS A 44 -2.12 -4.65 -23.23
N SER A 45 -1.45 -4.89 -22.11
CA SER A 45 -0.22 -5.69 -22.02
C SER A 45 -0.43 -7.01 -21.28
N GLY A 46 -1.68 -7.41 -21.00
CA GLY A 46 -2.02 -8.60 -20.24
C GLY A 46 -3.24 -8.38 -19.35
N SER A 47 -3.38 -9.18 -18.30
CA SER A 47 -4.42 -9.03 -17.28
C SER A 47 -3.80 -9.07 -15.88
N THR A 48 -4.58 -8.65 -14.89
CA THR A 48 -4.24 -8.82 -13.49
C THR A 48 -5.48 -9.06 -12.65
N ASP A 49 -5.33 -9.81 -11.57
CA ASP A 49 -6.42 -10.09 -10.63
C ASP A 49 -6.33 -9.16 -9.43
N PHE A 50 -7.30 -8.25 -9.30
CA PHE A 50 -7.44 -7.44 -8.10
C PHE A 50 -8.06 -8.29 -6.98
N VAL A 51 -7.44 -8.24 -5.81
CA VAL A 51 -7.90 -8.93 -4.61
C VAL A 51 -8.27 -7.88 -3.58
N LYS A 52 -9.50 -7.94 -3.07
CA LYS A 52 -10.00 -7.12 -1.96
C LYS A 52 -10.42 -8.03 -0.82
N VAL A 53 -9.95 -7.70 0.39
CA VAL A 53 -10.31 -8.39 1.64
C VAL A 53 -10.92 -7.37 2.59
N THR A 54 -12.17 -7.57 2.97
CA THR A 54 -12.88 -6.75 3.95
C THR A 54 -13.00 -7.52 5.25
N ILE A 55 -12.41 -7.03 6.33
CA ILE A 55 -12.47 -7.65 7.66
C ILE A 55 -13.31 -6.74 8.58
N PRO A 56 -14.53 -7.16 8.97
CA PRO A 56 -15.43 -6.31 9.75
C PRO A 56 -15.00 -6.22 11.22
N GLY A 57 -14.89 -5.00 11.70
CA GLY A 57 -14.61 -4.67 13.10
C GLY A 57 -15.81 -4.95 14.01
N GLU A 58 -15.54 -5.07 15.32
CA GLU A 58 -16.58 -5.23 16.34
C GLU A 58 -17.52 -4.03 16.43
N ASN A 59 -16.97 -2.82 16.23
CA ASN A 59 -17.71 -1.56 16.21
C ASN A 59 -17.47 -0.81 14.88
N GLY A 60 -17.08 -1.54 13.83
CA GLY A 60 -16.89 -0.98 12.51
C GLY A 60 -18.22 -0.65 11.84
N LYS A 61 -18.17 0.19 10.81
CA LYS A 61 -19.35 0.63 10.04
C LYS A 61 -20.05 -0.52 9.34
N ALA A 62 -19.30 -1.54 8.88
CA ALA A 62 -19.86 -2.77 8.32
C ALA A 62 -20.73 -3.55 9.33
N SER A 63 -20.47 -3.37 10.64
CA SER A 63 -21.25 -3.94 11.74
C SER A 63 -22.28 -2.94 12.32
N GLY A 64 -22.51 -1.79 11.68
CA GLY A 64 -23.41 -0.74 12.14
C GLY A 64 -22.86 0.18 13.24
N GLY A 65 -21.55 0.10 13.53
CA GLY A 65 -20.86 0.96 14.49
C GLY A 65 -20.29 2.24 13.86
N ASP A 66 -19.39 2.90 14.60
CA ASP A 66 -18.82 4.21 14.26
C ASP A 66 -17.27 4.26 14.32
N ALA A 67 -16.62 3.11 14.51
CA ALA A 67 -15.17 3.01 14.46
C ALA A 67 -14.70 3.22 13.01
N PRO A 68 -13.61 3.98 12.80
CA PRO A 68 -13.18 4.35 11.46
C PRO A 68 -12.59 3.15 10.71
N THR A 69 -12.73 3.16 9.39
CA THR A 69 -12.23 2.09 8.50
C THR A 69 -10.82 2.41 8.03
N LEU A 70 -9.86 1.50 8.24
CA LEU A 70 -8.51 1.63 7.71
C LEU A 70 -8.37 0.89 6.36
N GLY A 71 -7.81 1.58 5.38
CA GLY A 71 -7.34 0.99 4.13
C GLY A 71 -5.87 0.57 4.22
N ILE A 72 -5.54 -0.63 3.75
CA ILE A 72 -4.17 -1.10 3.55
C ILE A 72 -4.03 -1.54 2.10
N ILE A 73 -3.18 -0.86 1.33
CA ILE A 73 -3.00 -1.14 -0.09
C ILE A 73 -1.61 -1.72 -0.30
N GLY A 74 -1.52 -2.86 -0.98
CA GLY A 74 -0.27 -3.38 -1.54
C GLY A 74 -0.10 -2.85 -2.96
N ARG A 75 0.76 -1.85 -3.15
CA ARG A 75 1.08 -1.25 -4.44
C ARG A 75 2.29 -1.95 -5.08
N LEU A 76 2.19 -2.12 -6.39
CA LEU A 76 3.18 -2.75 -7.26
C LEU A 76 2.81 -2.55 -8.74
N GLY A 77 3.74 -2.80 -9.65
CA GLY A 77 3.48 -3.12 -11.06
C GLY A 77 3.20 -4.61 -11.28
N GLY A 78 3.88 -5.50 -10.54
CA GLY A 78 3.57 -6.94 -10.53
C GLY A 78 4.48 -7.79 -9.65
N ILE A 79 4.05 -9.01 -9.36
CA ILE A 79 4.77 -9.97 -8.50
C ILE A 79 5.81 -10.80 -9.27
N GLY A 80 5.80 -10.73 -10.61
CA GLY A 80 6.80 -11.36 -11.46
C GLY A 80 6.93 -10.64 -12.80
N ALA A 81 8.10 -10.76 -13.44
CA ALA A 81 8.38 -10.26 -14.79
C ALA A 81 8.71 -11.42 -15.74
N ARG A 82 7.95 -12.51 -15.64
CA ARG A 82 8.18 -13.74 -16.39
C ARG A 82 7.61 -13.59 -17.82
N PRO A 83 8.23 -14.22 -18.84
CA PRO A 83 9.36 -15.16 -18.75
C PRO A 83 10.76 -14.53 -18.69
N GLU A 84 10.89 -13.21 -18.88
CA GLU A 84 12.17 -12.51 -18.99
C GLU A 84 13.00 -12.63 -17.71
N ILE A 85 12.36 -12.48 -16.56
CA ILE A 85 12.94 -12.67 -15.24
C ILE A 85 12.16 -13.73 -14.48
N LYS A 86 12.84 -14.82 -14.10
CA LYS A 86 12.22 -15.97 -13.42
C LYS A 86 12.28 -15.82 -11.91
N GLY A 87 11.13 -16.01 -11.27
CA GLY A 87 10.95 -15.94 -9.82
C GLY A 87 10.22 -14.68 -9.39
N PHE A 88 9.84 -14.63 -8.11
CA PHE A 88 9.22 -13.47 -7.50
C PHE A 88 10.16 -12.26 -7.51
N VAL A 89 9.65 -11.13 -7.95
CA VAL A 89 10.43 -9.88 -8.09
C VAL A 89 10.21 -8.97 -6.89
N SER A 90 11.21 -8.11 -6.63
CA SER A 90 11.18 -7.20 -5.49
C SER A 90 9.94 -6.31 -5.44
N ASP A 91 9.40 -5.92 -6.59
CA ASP A 91 8.21 -5.09 -6.69
C ASP A 91 6.96 -5.72 -6.05
N GLY A 92 6.93 -7.06 -5.94
CA GLY A 92 5.85 -7.80 -5.31
C GLY A 92 5.74 -7.63 -3.79
N ASP A 93 6.72 -7.01 -3.12
CA ASP A 93 6.74 -6.92 -1.65
C ASP A 93 5.50 -6.22 -1.07
N GLY A 94 4.96 -5.21 -1.77
CA GLY A 94 3.73 -4.52 -1.37
C GLY A 94 2.53 -5.47 -1.31
N ALA A 95 2.33 -6.27 -2.36
CA ALA A 95 1.28 -7.30 -2.40
C ALA A 95 1.51 -8.38 -1.34
N LEU A 96 2.75 -8.84 -1.18
CA LEU A 96 3.12 -9.83 -0.17
C LEU A 96 2.79 -9.34 1.24
N ALA A 97 3.18 -8.11 1.59
CA ALA A 97 2.88 -7.52 2.89
C ALA A 97 1.37 -7.38 3.11
N CYS A 98 0.64 -6.91 2.10
CA CYS A 98 -0.81 -6.71 2.17
C CYS A 98 -1.56 -8.03 2.40
N ILE A 99 -1.28 -9.07 1.59
CA ILE A 99 -1.93 -10.37 1.71
C ILE A 99 -1.52 -11.08 3.02
N ALA A 100 -0.26 -10.97 3.44
CA ALA A 100 0.19 -11.52 4.73
C ALA A 100 -0.49 -10.82 5.93
N ALA A 101 -0.74 -9.52 5.84
CA ALA A 101 -1.50 -8.79 6.84
C ALA A 101 -2.97 -9.25 6.87
N ALA A 102 -3.61 -9.41 5.71
CA ALA A 102 -4.97 -9.96 5.61
C ALA A 102 -5.05 -11.35 6.25
N ALA A 103 -4.13 -12.24 5.91
CA ALA A 103 -4.05 -13.58 6.46
C ALA A 103 -3.88 -13.59 7.99
N LYS A 104 -2.99 -12.75 8.51
CA LYS A 104 -2.77 -12.63 9.95
C LYS A 104 -4.01 -12.07 10.67
N LEU A 105 -4.70 -11.09 10.09
CA LEU A 105 -5.91 -10.49 10.64
C LEU A 105 -7.09 -11.48 10.64
N LEU A 106 -7.28 -12.24 9.55
CA LEU A 106 -8.27 -13.33 9.51
C LEU A 106 -8.00 -14.36 10.61
N ASP A 107 -6.74 -14.79 10.77
CA ASP A 107 -6.34 -15.69 11.87
C ASP A 107 -6.59 -15.10 13.26
N MET A 108 -6.45 -13.78 13.44
CA MET A 108 -6.81 -13.12 14.69
C MET A 108 -8.32 -13.22 14.95
N THR A 109 -9.15 -12.92 13.95
CA THR A 109 -10.61 -13.03 14.11
C THR A 109 -11.05 -14.45 14.46
N LYS A 110 -10.47 -15.46 13.80
CA LYS A 110 -10.70 -16.88 14.12
C LYS A 110 -10.38 -17.23 15.57
N LYS A 111 -9.35 -16.59 16.14
CA LYS A 111 -8.90 -16.79 17.52
C LYS A 111 -9.64 -15.92 18.53
N GLY A 112 -10.61 -15.11 18.08
CA GLY A 112 -11.41 -14.23 18.93
C GLY A 112 -10.87 -12.80 19.05
N ASP A 113 -9.71 -12.49 18.45
CA ASP A 113 -9.10 -11.16 18.49
C ASP A 113 -9.62 -10.28 17.34
N ARG A 114 -10.89 -9.87 17.41
CA ARG A 114 -11.48 -8.94 16.43
C ARG A 114 -11.06 -7.50 16.75
N LEU A 115 -10.77 -6.71 15.72
CA LEU A 115 -10.42 -5.30 15.91
C LEU A 115 -11.67 -4.44 16.05
N LYS A 116 -11.52 -3.21 16.58
CA LYS A 116 -12.64 -2.27 16.75
C LYS A 116 -13.18 -1.74 15.42
N GLY A 117 -12.31 -1.26 14.55
CA GLY A 117 -12.67 -0.71 13.23
C GLY A 117 -12.60 -1.76 12.13
N ASP A 118 -13.28 -1.46 11.02
CA ASP A 118 -13.17 -2.26 9.79
C ASP A 118 -11.79 -2.08 9.15
N ILE A 119 -11.35 -3.10 8.42
CA ILE A 119 -10.11 -3.06 7.65
C ILE A 119 -10.42 -3.51 6.23
N ILE A 120 -10.00 -2.71 5.25
CA ILE A 120 -10.07 -3.07 3.84
C ILE A 120 -8.65 -3.19 3.33
N LEU A 121 -8.29 -4.39 2.87
CA LEU A 121 -7.00 -4.67 2.26
C LEU A 121 -7.17 -4.88 0.76
N THR A 122 -6.38 -4.19 -0.06
CA THR A 122 -6.44 -4.32 -1.53
C THR A 122 -5.05 -4.47 -2.12
N THR A 123 -4.95 -5.25 -3.19
CA THR A 123 -3.74 -5.41 -4.01
C THR A 123 -4.15 -6.04 -5.35
N HIS A 124 -3.20 -6.27 -6.24
CA HIS A 124 -3.40 -7.14 -7.39
C HIS A 124 -2.31 -8.19 -7.54
N VAL A 125 -2.62 -9.23 -8.30
CA VAL A 125 -1.75 -10.37 -8.61
C VAL A 125 -1.47 -10.37 -10.11
N CYS A 126 -0.20 -10.21 -10.47
CA CYS A 126 0.27 -10.31 -11.85
C CYS A 126 1.66 -10.99 -11.89
N PRO A 127 1.74 -12.29 -12.25
CA PRO A 127 3.00 -13.05 -12.26
C PRO A 127 3.90 -12.79 -13.48
N THR A 128 3.40 -12.05 -14.48
CA THR A 128 4.02 -11.82 -15.80
C THR A 128 3.93 -10.35 -16.22
N ALA A 129 4.15 -9.44 -15.28
CA ALA A 129 4.04 -8.01 -15.53
C ALA A 129 5.18 -7.50 -16.46
N PRO A 130 4.90 -6.49 -17.30
CA PRO A 130 5.91 -5.88 -18.16
C PRO A 130 6.97 -5.11 -17.37
N THR A 131 8.10 -4.78 -18.02
CA THR A 131 9.14 -3.90 -17.45
C THR A 131 9.35 -2.67 -18.33
N LEU A 132 9.71 -1.55 -17.70
CA LEU A 132 9.98 -0.27 -18.37
C LEU A 132 11.43 0.18 -18.14
N PRO A 133 12.13 0.66 -19.19
CA PRO A 133 13.42 1.32 -19.02
C PRO A 133 13.30 2.54 -18.11
N HIS A 134 14.05 2.55 -16.99
CA HIS A 134 14.01 3.61 -15.99
C HIS A 134 15.38 3.76 -15.28
N LYS A 135 15.63 4.88 -14.58
CA LYS A 135 16.86 5.15 -13.80
C LYS A 135 16.55 5.35 -12.32
N PRO A 136 17.37 4.86 -11.37
CA PRO A 136 18.69 4.23 -11.57
C PRO A 136 18.62 2.78 -12.04
N VAL A 137 17.43 2.17 -11.98
CA VAL A 137 17.15 0.78 -12.34
C VAL A 137 15.82 0.69 -13.13
N PRO A 138 15.63 -0.35 -13.96
CA PRO A 138 14.34 -0.60 -14.62
C PRO A 138 13.18 -0.67 -13.62
N PHE A 139 12.03 -0.16 -14.04
CA PHE A 139 10.80 -0.23 -13.28
C PHE A 139 9.96 -1.42 -13.73
N MET A 140 9.19 -1.96 -12.79
CA MET A 140 8.06 -2.81 -13.15
C MET A 140 6.95 -1.91 -13.66
N ASP A 141 6.25 -2.39 -14.68
CA ASP A 141 5.05 -1.76 -15.20
C ASP A 141 3.86 -2.67 -14.89
N SER A 142 2.64 -2.12 -14.97
CA SER A 142 1.42 -2.86 -14.69
C SER A 142 0.69 -3.18 -16.00
N PRO A 143 -0.05 -4.30 -16.09
CA PRO A 143 -0.93 -4.56 -17.23
C PRO A 143 -1.98 -3.47 -17.47
N VAL A 144 -2.37 -2.75 -16.40
CA VAL A 144 -3.40 -1.72 -16.40
C VAL A 144 -2.85 -0.36 -15.95
N ASP A 145 -3.48 0.72 -16.39
CA ASP A 145 -3.05 2.07 -16.00
C ASP A 145 -3.34 2.39 -14.52
N ILE A 146 -2.64 3.39 -13.97
CA ILE A 146 -2.79 3.82 -12.57
C ILE A 146 -4.21 4.27 -12.23
N SER A 147 -4.95 4.87 -13.17
CA SER A 147 -6.34 5.26 -12.90
C SER A 147 -7.22 4.02 -12.68
N THR A 148 -6.94 2.95 -13.41
CA THR A 148 -7.58 1.65 -13.26
C THR A 148 -7.19 1.02 -11.94
N MET A 149 -5.89 0.97 -11.60
CA MET A 149 -5.45 0.48 -10.29
C MET A 149 -6.12 1.24 -9.14
N ASN A 150 -6.14 2.57 -9.21
CA ASN A 150 -6.80 3.41 -8.19
C ASN A 150 -8.28 3.06 -8.01
N ARG A 151 -9.03 2.80 -9.08
CA ARG A 151 -10.46 2.43 -8.99
C ARG A 151 -10.69 1.10 -8.27
N HIS A 152 -9.77 0.14 -8.38
CA HIS A 152 -9.91 -1.18 -7.77
C HIS A 152 -9.26 -1.27 -6.38
N GLU A 153 -8.27 -0.44 -6.10
CA GLU A 153 -7.51 -0.50 -4.84
C GLU A 153 -8.00 0.51 -3.79
N VAL A 154 -8.49 1.69 -4.22
CA VAL A 154 -8.95 2.74 -3.29
C VAL A 154 -10.46 2.64 -3.12
N ALA A 155 -10.89 2.05 -2.01
CA ALA A 155 -12.29 1.92 -1.66
C ALA A 155 -12.81 3.21 -0.99
N GLU A 156 -14.03 3.65 -1.33
CA GLU A 156 -14.63 4.89 -0.80
C GLU A 156 -14.78 4.85 0.73
N GLU A 157 -14.96 3.65 1.28
CA GLU A 157 -15.13 3.41 2.71
C GLU A 157 -13.84 3.61 3.51
N MET A 158 -12.66 3.68 2.86
CA MET A 158 -11.38 3.88 3.55
C MET A 158 -11.26 5.32 4.07
N GLU A 159 -11.17 5.48 5.39
CA GLU A 159 -11.07 6.80 6.05
C GLU A 159 -9.63 7.24 6.32
N ALA A 160 -8.68 6.30 6.22
CA ALA A 160 -7.24 6.55 6.13
C ALA A 160 -6.60 5.39 5.35
N ILE A 161 -5.46 5.63 4.71
CA ILE A 161 -4.81 4.62 3.86
C ILE A 161 -3.33 4.50 4.21
N LEU A 162 -2.88 3.27 4.46
CA LEU A 162 -1.48 2.88 4.39
C LEU A 162 -1.21 2.24 3.02
N SER A 163 -0.34 2.85 2.25
CA SER A 163 0.02 2.37 0.90
C SER A 163 1.42 1.77 0.93
N ILE A 164 1.51 0.45 0.89
CA ILE A 164 2.76 -0.30 0.97
C ILE A 164 3.31 -0.49 -0.44
N ASP A 165 4.54 -0.06 -0.71
CA ASP A 165 5.16 -0.16 -2.03
C ASP A 165 6.67 -0.43 -1.92
N THR A 166 7.19 -1.21 -2.85
CA THR A 166 8.64 -1.43 -2.98
C THR A 166 9.33 -0.17 -3.46
N THR A 167 9.98 0.52 -2.54
CA THR A 167 10.73 1.75 -2.84
C THR A 167 12.23 1.49 -2.92
N LYS A 168 12.68 0.25 -3.12
CA LYS A 168 14.11 -0.10 -3.11
C LYS A 168 14.93 0.47 -4.28
N GLY A 169 14.27 0.93 -5.35
CA GLY A 169 14.94 1.58 -6.49
C GLY A 169 15.42 3.01 -6.21
N ASN A 170 15.14 3.55 -5.02
CA ASN A 170 15.45 4.92 -4.65
C ASN A 170 16.92 5.10 -4.17
N MET A 171 17.38 6.35 -4.10
CA MET A 171 18.68 6.73 -3.49
C MET A 171 18.52 7.81 -2.40
N ILE A 172 17.27 8.11 -2.01
CA ILE A 172 16.90 9.16 -1.05
C ILE A 172 16.96 8.62 0.38
N VAL A 173 16.42 7.42 0.60
CA VAL A 173 16.44 6.68 1.87
C VAL A 173 17.19 5.38 1.67
N ASN A 174 18.38 5.32 2.28
CA ASN A 174 19.27 4.18 2.26
C ASN A 174 19.18 3.46 3.62
N HIS A 175 18.08 2.75 3.85
CA HIS A 175 17.82 2.02 5.10
C HIS A 175 17.25 0.64 4.77
N LYS A 176 17.78 -0.43 5.38
CA LYS A 176 17.18 -1.76 5.25
C LYS A 176 16.02 -1.94 6.23
N GLY A 177 14.83 -2.21 5.69
CA GLY A 177 13.59 -2.33 6.45
C GLY A 177 12.47 -1.63 5.72
N PHE A 178 11.83 -0.66 6.40
CA PHE A 178 10.84 0.20 5.77
C PHE A 178 10.94 1.63 6.28
N ALA A 179 10.35 2.56 5.54
CA ALA A 179 10.19 3.95 5.92
C ALA A 179 8.73 4.38 5.73
N ILE A 180 8.30 5.46 6.40
CA ILE A 180 6.97 6.05 6.19
C ILE A 180 7.07 7.44 5.59
N THR A 181 6.16 7.80 4.68
CA THR A 181 6.09 9.17 4.16
C THR A 181 5.42 10.10 5.19
N PRO A 182 5.55 11.42 5.04
CA PRO A 182 4.57 12.35 5.59
C PRO A 182 3.16 12.03 5.07
N THR A 183 2.14 12.44 5.82
CA THR A 183 0.75 12.23 5.43
C THR A 183 0.38 13.14 4.27
N VAL A 184 -0.19 12.57 3.22
CA VAL A 184 -0.72 13.31 2.09
C VAL A 184 -2.23 13.35 2.18
N LYS A 185 -2.83 14.54 2.10
CA LYS A 185 -4.27 14.72 2.11
C LYS A 185 -4.69 15.85 1.18
N GLU A 186 -5.54 15.54 0.20
CA GLU A 186 -6.18 16.53 -0.69
C GLU A 186 -5.20 17.53 -1.34
N GLY A 187 -4.03 17.04 -1.76
CA GLY A 187 -2.97 17.83 -2.40
C GLY A 187 -2.00 18.52 -1.43
N TYR A 188 -2.18 18.35 -0.12
CA TYR A 188 -1.23 18.80 0.89
C TYR A 188 -0.27 17.67 1.32
N ILE A 189 1.00 18.03 1.50
CA ILE A 189 1.98 17.23 2.25
C ILE A 189 1.98 17.78 3.68
N LEU A 190 1.47 17.00 4.62
CA LEU A 190 1.32 17.37 6.03
C LEU A 190 2.51 16.90 6.87
N LYS A 191 2.59 17.35 8.12
CA LYS A 191 3.56 16.83 9.09
C LYS A 191 3.38 15.31 9.23
N VAL A 192 4.51 14.59 9.41
CA VAL A 192 4.49 13.17 9.76
C VAL A 192 3.72 12.98 11.08
N SER A 193 2.80 12.02 11.12
CA SER A 193 2.01 11.72 12.32
C SER A 193 2.90 11.18 13.45
N ASP A 194 2.83 11.83 14.62
CA ASP A 194 3.55 11.40 15.82
C ASP A 194 3.04 10.01 16.28
N ASP A 195 1.74 9.71 16.12
CA ASP A 195 1.16 8.40 16.46
C ASP A 195 1.75 7.29 15.59
N LEU A 196 1.87 7.51 14.27
CA LEU A 196 2.50 6.55 13.36
C LEU A 196 3.99 6.34 13.70
N LEU A 197 4.70 7.41 14.09
CA LEU A 197 6.09 7.31 14.56
C LEU A 197 6.19 6.49 15.85
N HIS A 198 5.27 6.66 16.79
CA HIS A 198 5.22 5.86 18.03
C HIS A 198 4.96 4.38 17.76
N ILE A 199 4.00 4.07 16.88
CA ILE A 199 3.71 2.69 16.48
C ILE A 199 4.90 2.06 15.75
N TYR A 200 5.58 2.83 14.88
CA TYR A 200 6.82 2.38 14.24
C TYR A 200 7.87 1.98 15.28
N MET A 201 8.12 2.84 16.28
CA MET A 201 9.11 2.55 17.33
C MET A 201 8.72 1.30 18.14
N GLN A 202 7.44 1.15 18.45
CA GLN A 202 6.92 -0.01 19.18
C GLN A 202 7.13 -1.31 18.41
N THR A 203 6.84 -1.34 17.11
CA THR A 203 6.88 -2.58 16.32
C THR A 203 8.28 -2.98 15.89
N THR A 204 9.17 -2.01 15.69
CA THR A 204 10.55 -2.23 15.21
C THR A 204 11.60 -2.24 16.31
N GLY A 205 11.34 -1.59 17.46
CA GLY A 205 12.34 -1.34 18.48
C GLY A 205 13.45 -0.37 18.04
N ARG A 206 13.22 0.43 16.99
CA ARG A 206 14.17 1.36 16.39
C ARG A 206 13.55 2.74 16.21
N LEU A 207 14.39 3.77 16.05
CA LEU A 207 13.91 5.09 15.67
C LEU A 207 13.26 5.05 14.27
N PRO A 208 12.21 5.84 14.02
CA PRO A 208 11.52 5.84 12.74
C PRO A 208 12.39 6.36 11.60
N VAL A 209 12.19 5.77 10.43
CA VAL A 209 12.77 6.27 9.18
C VAL A 209 11.63 6.86 8.36
N THR A 210 11.80 8.12 7.94
CA THR A 210 10.81 8.81 7.12
C THR A 210 11.33 8.93 5.69
N LEU A 211 10.47 8.70 4.71
CA LEU A 211 10.75 8.94 3.30
C LEU A 211 10.37 10.38 2.94
N PRO A 212 11.34 11.26 2.64
CA PRO A 212 11.04 12.57 2.10
C PRO A 212 10.29 12.43 0.77
N ILE A 213 9.26 13.24 0.58
CA ILE A 213 8.46 13.29 -0.64
C ILE A 213 8.39 14.72 -1.14
N THR A 214 8.09 14.84 -2.43
CA THR A 214 8.03 16.10 -3.15
C THR A 214 6.62 16.36 -3.65
N MET A 215 6.35 17.59 -4.11
CA MET A 215 5.07 17.93 -4.74
C MET A 215 4.80 17.06 -5.97
N GLN A 216 5.85 16.65 -6.69
CA GLN A 216 5.75 15.76 -7.84
C GLN A 216 5.12 14.43 -7.44
N ASP A 217 5.58 13.83 -6.33
CA ASP A 217 5.18 12.49 -5.88
C ASP A 217 3.69 12.37 -5.54
N ILE A 218 3.02 13.48 -5.25
CA ILE A 218 1.60 13.54 -4.90
C ILE A 218 0.68 13.93 -6.07
N THR A 219 1.23 14.05 -7.29
CA THR A 219 0.46 14.30 -8.51
C THR A 219 0.17 13.01 -9.28
N PRO A 220 -0.89 12.94 -10.09
CA PRO A 220 -1.23 11.72 -10.83
C PRO A 220 -0.15 11.31 -11.83
N TYR A 221 0.09 10.01 -11.92
CA TYR A 221 0.81 9.42 -13.04
C TYR A 221 0.12 9.75 -14.36
N GLY A 222 0.91 9.77 -15.45
CA GLY A 222 0.42 10.14 -16.78
C GLY A 222 0.47 11.64 -17.08
N ASN A 223 0.90 12.48 -16.12
CA ASN A 223 1.15 13.91 -16.34
C ASN A 223 2.54 14.23 -16.92
N GLY A 224 3.37 13.21 -17.17
CA GLY A 224 4.72 13.36 -17.74
C GLY A 224 5.77 13.86 -16.75
N ILE A 225 5.46 13.90 -15.45
CA ILE A 225 6.40 14.24 -14.39
C ILE A 225 7.04 12.96 -13.84
N TYR A 226 8.26 13.09 -13.32
CA TYR A 226 8.96 12.01 -12.61
C TYR A 226 8.51 11.94 -11.16
N HIS A 227 8.25 10.73 -10.68
CA HIS A 227 7.88 10.42 -9.30
C HIS A 227 8.86 9.41 -8.73
N ILE A 228 8.99 9.35 -7.41
CA ILE A 228 9.82 8.34 -6.75
C ILE A 228 9.35 6.91 -7.06
N ASN A 229 8.04 6.66 -6.98
CA ASN A 229 7.30 5.45 -7.38
C ASN A 229 5.79 5.68 -7.17
N SER A 230 5.00 4.62 -7.29
CA SER A 230 3.54 4.61 -7.20
C SER A 230 2.98 4.72 -5.78
N ILE A 231 3.82 4.79 -4.74
CA ILE A 231 3.40 4.65 -3.34
C ILE A 231 2.34 5.65 -2.90
N LEU A 232 2.34 6.86 -3.47
CA LEU A 232 1.38 7.92 -3.16
C LEU A 232 0.28 8.13 -4.21
N GLN A 233 0.19 7.28 -5.23
CA GLN A 233 -0.91 7.33 -6.20
C GLN A 233 -2.30 7.11 -5.61
N PRO A 234 -2.51 6.38 -4.50
CA PRO A 234 -3.81 6.41 -3.81
C PRO A 234 -4.25 7.83 -3.41
N ALA A 235 -3.31 8.72 -3.07
CA ALA A 235 -3.61 10.07 -2.59
C ALA A 235 -4.25 10.97 -3.65
N VAL A 236 -4.17 10.61 -4.94
CA VAL A 236 -4.86 11.35 -6.01
C VAL A 236 -6.28 10.84 -6.28
N ALA A 237 -6.66 9.71 -5.67
CA ALA A 237 -7.95 9.07 -5.87
C ALA A 237 -8.87 9.12 -4.63
N THR A 238 -8.41 9.70 -3.52
CA THR A 238 -9.19 9.84 -2.29
C THR A 238 -9.09 11.25 -1.68
N LYS A 239 -10.02 11.54 -0.76
CA LYS A 239 -9.95 12.67 0.17
C LYS A 239 -9.40 12.27 1.53
N SER A 240 -9.30 10.98 1.81
CA SER A 240 -8.76 10.43 3.04
C SER A 240 -7.24 10.65 3.12
N PRO A 241 -6.65 10.80 4.31
CA PRO A 241 -5.20 10.86 4.46
C PRO A 241 -4.54 9.56 3.99
N VAL A 242 -3.44 9.70 3.25
CA VAL A 242 -2.64 8.59 2.74
C VAL A 242 -1.22 8.71 3.26
N VAL A 243 -0.67 7.61 3.78
CA VAL A 243 0.73 7.47 4.17
C VAL A 243 1.34 6.32 3.40
N GLY A 244 2.45 6.58 2.71
CA GLY A 244 3.25 5.54 2.09
C GLY A 244 4.05 4.77 3.13
N VAL A 245 4.07 3.44 3.01
CA VAL A 245 4.91 2.51 3.78
C VAL A 245 5.90 1.88 2.81
N ALA A 246 7.06 2.50 2.68
CA ALA A 246 8.06 2.21 1.68
C ALA A 246 8.96 1.05 2.12
N VAL A 247 8.98 -0.07 1.38
CA VAL A 247 10.00 -1.11 1.58
C VAL A 247 11.33 -0.60 1.04
N THR A 248 12.36 -0.57 1.88
CA THR A 248 13.65 0.06 1.54
C THR A 248 14.85 -0.85 1.76
N THR A 249 15.93 -0.56 1.05
CA THR A 249 17.25 -1.19 1.21
C THR A 249 18.34 -0.12 1.26
N GLU A 250 19.56 -0.51 1.64
CA GLU A 250 20.71 0.40 1.64
C GLU A 250 21.27 0.65 0.24
N THR A 251 20.96 -0.23 -0.71
CA THR A 251 21.35 -0.12 -2.12
C THR A 251 20.13 -0.04 -3.01
N ALA A 252 20.30 0.59 -4.17
CA ALA A 252 19.26 0.62 -5.19
C ALA A 252 19.05 -0.79 -5.78
N VAL A 253 17.80 -1.25 -5.76
CA VAL A 253 17.39 -2.55 -6.32
C VAL A 253 16.28 -2.33 -7.35
N ALA A 254 16.40 -2.97 -8.51
CA ALA A 254 15.37 -2.95 -9.55
C ALA A 254 14.06 -3.58 -9.07
N GLY A 255 12.92 -3.04 -9.51
CA GLY A 255 11.61 -3.65 -9.21
C GLY A 255 11.54 -5.09 -9.70
N CYS A 256 12.11 -5.38 -10.88
CA CYS A 256 12.22 -6.72 -11.44
C CYS A 256 13.30 -7.61 -10.77
N GLY A 257 14.05 -7.11 -9.80
CA GLY A 257 15.14 -7.85 -9.15
C GLY A 257 14.61 -9.03 -8.33
N THR A 258 15.02 -10.25 -8.66
CA THR A 258 14.67 -11.46 -7.91
C THR A 258 15.65 -11.71 -6.76
N GLY A 259 15.21 -12.47 -5.75
CA GLY A 259 16.01 -12.74 -4.54
C GLY A 259 16.25 -11.50 -3.66
N ALA A 260 15.53 -10.41 -3.91
CA ALA A 260 15.69 -9.14 -3.21
C ALA A 260 14.61 -8.87 -2.15
N THR A 261 13.61 -9.72 -2.04
CA THR A 261 12.62 -9.68 -0.96
C THR A 261 13.24 -10.24 0.32
N HIS A 262 13.13 -9.49 1.41
CA HIS A 262 13.64 -9.89 2.71
C HIS A 262 12.46 -10.16 3.66
N PRO A 263 12.12 -11.43 3.96
CA PRO A 263 10.93 -11.75 4.74
C PRO A 263 10.86 -11.07 6.10
N ALA A 264 12.00 -10.82 6.75
CA ALA A 264 12.06 -10.11 8.03
C ALA A 264 11.70 -8.61 7.90
N ASP A 265 11.98 -7.97 6.76
CA ASP A 265 11.61 -6.57 6.52
C ASP A 265 10.10 -6.47 6.23
N ILE A 266 9.57 -7.43 5.46
CA ILE A 266 8.13 -7.54 5.18
C ILE A 266 7.34 -7.83 6.45
N GLU A 267 7.83 -8.72 7.31
CA GLU A 267 7.17 -9.04 8.58
C GLU A 267 7.07 -7.81 9.50
N GLN A 268 8.10 -6.95 9.53
CA GLN A 268 8.05 -5.71 10.30
C GLN A 268 6.94 -4.78 9.79
N ILE A 269 6.75 -4.69 8.47
CA ILE A 269 5.65 -3.94 7.87
C ILE A 269 4.30 -4.55 8.25
N VAL A 270 4.15 -5.86 8.13
CA VAL A 270 2.90 -6.56 8.51
C VAL A 270 2.55 -6.27 9.97
N ARG A 271 3.54 -6.30 10.87
CA ARG A 271 3.33 -5.95 12.27
C ARG A 271 2.92 -4.49 12.43
N PHE A 272 3.62 -3.57 11.77
CA PHE A 272 3.33 -2.14 11.79
C PHE A 272 1.89 -1.85 11.36
N VAL A 273 1.46 -2.30 10.18
CA VAL A 273 0.12 -1.99 9.66
C VAL A 273 -1.01 -2.59 10.51
N ILE A 274 -0.78 -3.76 11.13
CA ILE A 274 -1.74 -4.37 12.06
C ILE A 274 -1.85 -3.56 13.36
N GLU A 275 -0.73 -3.08 13.92
CA GLU A 275 -0.78 -2.22 15.11
C GLU A 275 -1.41 -0.85 14.81
N VAL A 276 -1.19 -0.30 13.61
CA VAL A 276 -1.93 0.89 13.15
C VAL A 276 -3.43 0.60 13.06
N ALA A 277 -3.83 -0.53 12.48
CA ALA A 277 -5.24 -0.91 12.37
C ALA A 277 -5.94 -0.99 13.74
N LYS A 278 -5.26 -1.58 14.73
CA LYS A 278 -5.77 -1.66 16.11
C LYS A 278 -6.02 -0.26 16.68
N GLN A 279 -5.01 0.61 16.64
CA GLN A 279 -5.08 1.92 17.27
C GLN A 279 -5.98 2.89 16.50
N TYR A 280 -6.01 2.80 15.17
CA TYR A 280 -6.88 3.63 14.33
C TYR A 280 -8.36 3.32 14.58
N GLY A 281 -8.74 2.05 14.59
CA GLY A 281 -10.11 1.64 14.92
C GLY A 281 -10.54 2.03 16.35
N GLU A 282 -9.58 2.16 17.27
CA GLU A 282 -9.80 2.67 18.63
C GLU A 282 -9.78 4.21 18.75
N LYS A 283 -9.60 4.94 17.63
CA LYS A 283 -9.45 6.40 17.59
C LYS A 283 -8.26 6.91 18.43
N LYS A 284 -7.19 6.10 18.53
CA LYS A 284 -5.92 6.38 19.25
C LYS A 284 -4.74 6.65 18.32
N CYS A 285 -4.94 6.57 17.01
CA CYS A 285 -3.94 6.88 16.02
C CYS A 285 -4.54 7.87 15.01
N SER A 286 -3.99 9.07 14.95
CA SER A 286 -4.38 10.11 14.02
C SER A 286 -3.37 10.20 12.89
N PHE A 287 -3.81 10.14 11.64
CA PHE A 287 -2.91 10.29 10.49
C PHE A 287 -2.47 11.75 10.28
N TYR A 288 -3.23 12.71 10.79
CA TYR A 288 -2.95 14.15 10.69
C TYR A 288 -3.71 14.91 11.77
N ASP A 289 -3.31 16.17 12.00
CA ASP A 289 -4.07 17.11 12.84
C ASP A 289 -5.12 17.83 11.99
N GLN A 290 -6.40 17.63 12.34
CA GLN A 290 -7.53 18.23 11.61
C GLN A 290 -7.54 19.76 11.71
N ALA A 291 -7.23 20.33 12.89
CA ALA A 291 -7.27 21.76 13.10
C ALA A 291 -6.15 22.49 12.33
N GLU A 292 -4.96 21.88 12.25
CA GLU A 292 -3.88 22.38 11.40
C GLU A 292 -4.22 22.27 9.92
N PHE A 293 -4.83 21.17 9.47
CA PHE A 293 -5.29 21.03 8.08
C PHE A 293 -6.33 22.09 7.71
N ASP A 294 -7.35 22.28 8.55
CA ASP A 294 -8.37 23.31 8.34
C ASP A 294 -7.74 24.71 8.29
N ARG A 295 -6.72 24.96 9.12
CA ARG A 295 -5.96 26.20 9.10
C ARG A 295 -5.15 26.38 7.81
N LEU A 296 -4.53 25.33 7.29
CA LEU A 296 -3.84 25.36 6.00
C LEU A 296 -4.80 25.70 4.86
N GLU A 297 -5.97 25.08 4.81
CA GLU A 297 -6.98 25.39 3.79
C GLU A 297 -7.46 26.84 3.88
N GLN A 298 -7.66 27.38 5.09
CA GLN A 298 -8.04 28.80 5.28
C GLN A 298 -6.96 29.77 4.81
N LEU A 299 -5.68 29.43 4.98
CA LEU A 299 -4.56 30.29 4.65
C LEU A 299 -4.17 30.21 3.16
N TYR A 300 -4.20 29.01 2.59
CA TYR A 300 -3.62 28.72 1.28
C TYR A 300 -4.62 28.16 0.26
N GLY A 301 -5.88 27.93 0.66
CA GLY A 301 -6.95 27.43 -0.19
C GLY A 301 -6.92 25.92 -0.38
N LYS A 302 -7.73 25.40 -1.31
CA LYS A 302 -7.79 23.96 -1.61
C LYS A 302 -6.70 23.56 -2.60
N MET A 303 -6.00 22.46 -2.31
CA MET A 303 -4.92 21.91 -3.15
C MET A 303 -5.36 20.71 -4.00
N ASN A 304 -6.64 20.36 -3.98
CA ASN A 304 -7.20 19.23 -4.74
C ASN A 304 -6.98 19.31 -6.26
N HIS A 305 -6.70 20.49 -6.81
CA HIS A 305 -6.34 20.66 -8.22
C HIS A 305 -5.02 19.93 -8.58
N LEU A 306 -4.14 19.67 -7.62
CA LEU A 306 -2.92 18.87 -7.78
C LEU A 306 -3.19 17.37 -7.91
N GLN A 307 -4.38 16.90 -7.55
CA GLN A 307 -4.82 15.51 -7.72
C GLN A 307 -5.30 15.23 -9.16
N THR A 308 -5.09 16.16 -10.09
CA THR A 308 -5.48 16.05 -11.51
C THR A 308 -4.25 15.98 -12.40
N LEU A 309 -4.41 15.59 -13.68
CA LEU A 309 -3.32 15.61 -14.67
C LEU A 309 -2.75 17.02 -14.95
N GLY A 310 -3.30 18.05 -14.30
CA GLY A 310 -2.95 19.44 -14.51
C GLY A 310 -3.58 19.99 -15.80
N ASN A 311 -3.45 21.30 -15.96
CA ASN A 311 -3.80 21.99 -17.19
C ASN A 311 -2.58 22.75 -17.68
N GLN A 312 -2.29 22.72 -18.98
CA GLN A 312 -1.28 23.61 -19.54
C GLN A 312 -1.69 25.06 -19.28
N VAL A 313 -0.82 25.79 -18.58
CA VAL A 313 -1.01 27.22 -18.37
C VAL A 313 -0.93 27.88 -19.73
N ARG A 314 -2.06 28.37 -20.24
CA ARG A 314 -2.07 29.16 -21.48
C ARG A 314 -1.27 30.43 -21.24
N THR A 315 -0.07 30.50 -21.81
CA THR A 315 0.66 31.76 -21.94
C THR A 315 -0.18 32.70 -22.79
N LYS A 316 -0.56 33.84 -22.20
CA LYS A 316 -1.17 34.96 -22.95
C LYS A 316 -0.12 35.64 -23.81
#